data_AF-A0A131YII7-F1
#
_entry.id   AF-A0A131YII7-F1
#
_cell.length_a   1.000
_cell.length_b   1.000
_cell.length_c   1.000
_cell.angle_alpha   90.00
_cell.angle_beta   90.00
_cell.angle_gamma   90.00
#
_symmetry.space_group_name_H-M   'P 1'
#
loop_
_entity.id
_entity.type
_entity.pdbx_description
1 polymer ?
#
loop_
_entity_poly.entity_id
_entity_poly.type
_entity_poly.pdbx_seq_one_letter_code
_entity_poly.pdbx_strand_id
1 'polypeptide(L)'
;MGTALDVAAAEDEEEVAPDGGDAGRKRKGRMRFRRLLECAIHIIYTHKRSKKNEIQHAQGLSSGFLESARLLEEDSGEHRGRKLSQHEKAFVESQTASLKRVVRSSTKQASCIPRFYYPAGKPMTPTQLDAHLLKVKAAFASLRDGRATRTNFSAIIRACGVPLYWKMPLFAACGGESRSYVTSDVFIDFWKRIVSTGRDEPTWFVKILSKATRNYLVPEDFIPMMQDVIDTHPGLTFLKEAVEFHSRYINTVIARIFYCVNRSWSGRITIPELRKSNFLQVLSLLEEEEDINQITEYFSYEHFYVIYCKFWELDKDHDLYIDRYDLSRHNEGAISMRMIDRIFSGAVTRGPVQKEGKMSYSEFVWFIMSEEDKRHPRSIEYWFRCMDIDGDGYLSMYELEYFYEEQLTRMEALGIETLPFSDCLCQMLDMVQPKQKGKVSLADLKRCKMTPIFFDTFFNLEKYLDHEQRDPFASRDHDGDGMEISDWDRYAADEYELLVAEEGNFENHELLYSDYDPDDDDLSPNLEKLAAPLRCRTGRTGRLDDDEYDYAESDTDYHY
;
A
#
# COMPACT_ATOMS: atom_id res chain seq x y z
N MET A 1 8.84 44.93 -8.25
CA MET A 1 8.37 44.71 -9.64
C MET A 1 8.89 43.32 -10.01
N GLY A 2 8.12 42.24 -9.84
CA GLY A 2 7.16 41.69 -10.83
C GLY A 2 7.96 41.07 -11.98
N THR A 3 7.95 39.79 -12.34
CA THR A 3 6.94 38.69 -12.41
C THR A 3 7.73 37.37 -12.68
N ALA A 4 7.46 36.21 -12.05
CA ALA A 4 6.63 35.06 -12.48
C ALA A 4 7.01 34.37 -13.83
N LEU A 5 6.86 33.02 -13.86
CA LEU A 5 6.91 32.01 -14.97
C LEU A 5 8.26 31.27 -15.14
N ASP A 6 8.40 29.96 -15.43
CA ASP A 6 7.51 28.78 -15.66
C ASP A 6 8.39 27.51 -15.49
N VAL A 7 7.97 26.46 -14.78
CA VAL A 7 7.37 25.19 -15.28
C VAL A 7 7.97 24.69 -16.62
N ALA A 8 8.90 23.75 -16.53
CA ALA A 8 9.42 23.02 -17.68
C ALA A 8 8.50 21.84 -18.01
N ALA A 9 7.65 22.03 -19.02
CA ALA A 9 7.15 20.95 -19.85
C ALA A 9 8.25 20.58 -20.85
N ALA A 10 8.63 19.29 -20.90
CA ALA A 10 9.45 18.77 -21.98
C ALA A 10 8.49 18.29 -23.07
N GLU A 11 8.30 19.12 -24.09
CA GLU A 11 7.75 18.72 -25.39
C GLU A 11 8.89 18.08 -26.19
N ASP A 12 8.79 16.79 -26.52
CA ASP A 12 9.68 16.16 -27.49
C ASP A 12 9.11 16.36 -28.91
N GLU A 13 9.97 16.92 -29.77
CA GLU A 13 9.69 17.24 -31.17
C GLU A 13 9.38 15.99 -32.01
N GLU A 14 8.27 16.05 -32.75
CA GLU A 14 7.81 15.00 -33.66
C GLU A 14 8.54 15.10 -35.01
N GLU A 15 9.47 14.19 -35.27
CA GLU A 15 10.14 14.05 -36.57
C GLU A 15 9.20 13.31 -37.55
N VAL A 16 8.66 14.05 -38.53
CA VAL A 16 7.75 13.54 -39.56
C VAL A 16 8.53 12.76 -40.64
N ALA A 17 8.30 11.45 -40.72
CA ALA A 17 8.68 10.59 -41.86
C ALA A 17 7.65 9.45 -42.04
N PRO A 18 7.47 8.92 -43.27
CA PRO A 18 6.14 8.64 -43.80
C PRO A 18 5.58 7.25 -43.47
N ASP A 19 4.25 7.25 -43.46
CA ASP A 19 3.24 6.19 -43.39
C ASP A 19 3.74 4.74 -43.65
N GLY A 20 3.74 3.93 -42.58
CA GLY A 20 4.22 2.54 -42.62
C GLY A 20 4.04 1.79 -41.29
N GLY A 21 2.80 1.41 -40.97
CA GLY A 21 2.48 0.20 -40.17
C GLY A 21 2.69 0.26 -38.64
N ASP A 22 1.68 0.77 -37.92
CA ASP A 22 1.48 0.73 -36.46
C ASP A 22 1.68 -0.68 -35.82
N ALA A 23 1.49 -1.76 -36.58
CA ALA A 23 1.73 -3.13 -36.12
C ALA A 23 3.22 -3.46 -35.87
N GLY A 24 4.17 -2.79 -36.55
CA GLY A 24 5.60 -3.05 -36.44
C GLY A 24 6.25 -2.43 -35.19
N ARG A 25 5.77 -1.26 -34.75
CA ARG A 25 6.17 -0.61 -33.48
C ARG A 25 5.60 -1.36 -32.28
N LYS A 26 4.34 -1.81 -32.35
CA LYS A 26 3.68 -2.66 -31.33
C LYS A 26 4.40 -4.01 -31.10
N ARG A 27 4.92 -4.65 -32.16
CA ARG A 27 5.70 -5.89 -32.05
C ARG A 27 7.11 -5.68 -31.48
N LYS A 28 7.80 -4.59 -31.83
CA LYS A 28 9.14 -4.28 -31.31
C LYS A 28 9.12 -3.85 -29.83
N GLY A 29 8.08 -3.14 -29.39
CA GLY A 29 7.85 -2.83 -27.97
C GLY A 29 7.57 -4.08 -27.14
N ARG A 30 6.64 -4.95 -27.58
CA ARG A 30 6.37 -6.25 -26.95
C ARG A 30 7.61 -7.15 -26.86
N MET A 31 8.43 -7.23 -27.92
CA MET A 31 9.65 -8.06 -27.90
C MET A 31 10.75 -7.51 -26.97
N ARG A 32 10.88 -6.19 -26.83
CA ARG A 32 11.85 -5.59 -25.91
C ARG A 32 11.43 -5.74 -24.45
N PHE A 33 10.14 -5.54 -24.16
CA PHE A 33 9.55 -5.76 -22.84
C PHE A 33 9.68 -7.23 -22.41
N ARG A 34 9.36 -8.16 -23.32
CA ARG A 34 9.47 -9.61 -23.09
C ARG A 34 10.90 -10.05 -22.79
N ARG A 35 11.91 -9.52 -23.49
CA ARG A 35 13.33 -9.83 -23.22
C ARG A 35 13.85 -9.25 -21.90
N LEU A 36 13.36 -8.08 -21.48
CA LEU A 36 13.72 -7.47 -20.20
C LEU A 36 13.06 -8.20 -19.02
N LEU A 37 11.82 -8.67 -19.22
CA LEU A 37 11.08 -9.49 -18.26
C LEU A 37 11.70 -10.90 -18.13
N GLU A 38 12.06 -11.54 -19.25
CA GLU A 38 12.80 -12.82 -19.29
C GLU A 38 14.15 -12.72 -18.53
N CYS A 39 14.86 -11.60 -18.65
CA CYS A 39 16.11 -11.39 -17.89
C CYS A 39 15.87 -11.21 -16.39
N ALA A 40 14.85 -10.43 -15.99
CA ALA A 40 14.51 -10.23 -14.58
C ALA A 40 14.05 -11.53 -13.91
N ILE A 41 13.22 -12.33 -14.60
CA ILE A 41 12.71 -13.60 -14.11
C ILE A 41 13.81 -14.65 -14.00
N HIS A 42 14.72 -14.75 -14.99
CA HIS A 42 15.84 -15.70 -14.93
C HIS A 42 16.82 -15.37 -13.78
N ILE A 43 17.00 -14.09 -13.44
CA ILE A 43 17.82 -13.66 -12.29
C ILE A 43 17.13 -13.99 -10.96
N ILE A 44 15.81 -13.81 -10.86
CA ILE A 44 15.03 -14.14 -9.65
C ILE A 44 14.98 -15.66 -9.42
N TYR A 45 14.77 -16.46 -10.47
CA TYR A 45 14.73 -17.93 -10.38
C TYR A 45 16.09 -18.54 -10.01
N THR A 46 17.19 -17.99 -10.52
CA THR A 46 18.55 -18.44 -10.17
C THR A 46 18.90 -18.11 -8.71
N HIS A 47 18.43 -16.98 -8.17
CA HIS A 47 18.62 -16.63 -6.76
C HIS A 47 17.77 -17.48 -5.79
N LYS A 48 16.49 -17.74 -6.09
CA LYS A 48 15.61 -18.61 -5.27
C LYS A 48 16.13 -20.06 -5.21
N ARG A 49 16.72 -20.57 -6.29
CA ARG A 49 17.30 -21.93 -6.34
C ARG A 49 18.58 -22.08 -5.50
N SER A 50 19.34 -20.99 -5.31
CA SER A 50 20.54 -20.98 -4.47
C SER A 50 20.19 -21.00 -2.97
N LYS A 51 19.19 -20.22 -2.53
CA LYS A 51 18.79 -20.14 -1.10
C LYS A 51 18.02 -21.39 -0.62
N LYS A 52 17.26 -22.07 -1.49
CA LYS A 52 16.53 -23.30 -1.12
C LYS A 52 17.47 -24.46 -0.73
N ASN A 53 18.72 -24.45 -1.21
CA ASN A 53 19.75 -25.44 -0.85
C ASN A 53 20.46 -25.13 0.49
N GLU A 54 20.39 -23.90 1.00
CA GLU A 54 21.00 -23.52 2.30
C GLU A 54 20.03 -23.66 3.47
N ILE A 55 18.73 -23.48 3.23
CA ILE A 55 17.70 -23.50 4.30
C ILE A 55 17.32 -24.93 4.75
N GLN A 56 17.57 -25.95 3.92
CA GLN A 56 17.40 -27.35 4.33
C GLN A 56 18.48 -27.86 5.30
N HIS A 57 19.55 -27.10 5.56
CA HIS A 57 20.62 -27.48 6.50
C HIS A 57 20.51 -26.81 7.89
N ALA A 58 19.55 -25.88 8.09
CA ALA A 58 19.43 -25.09 9.32
C ALA A 58 18.23 -25.45 10.23
N GLN A 59 17.29 -26.28 9.78
CA GLN A 59 16.07 -26.63 10.54
C GLN A 59 16.21 -27.86 11.46
N GLY A 60 17.43 -28.18 11.90
CA GLY A 60 17.73 -29.33 12.77
C GLY A 60 17.94 -29.03 14.26
N LEU A 61 17.92 -27.77 14.71
CA LEU A 61 18.34 -27.41 16.07
C LEU A 61 17.58 -26.21 16.65
N SER A 62 16.32 -26.41 17.09
CA SER A 62 15.72 -25.62 18.19
C SER A 62 14.33 -26.17 18.58
N SER A 63 14.29 -27.31 19.27
CA SER A 63 13.07 -27.83 19.93
C SER A 63 13.33 -28.15 21.41
N GLY A 64 13.63 -27.15 22.23
CA GLY A 64 14.00 -27.42 23.62
C GLY A 64 13.93 -26.29 24.64
N PHE A 65 13.17 -25.21 24.42
CA PHE A 65 13.17 -24.09 25.38
C PHE A 65 11.81 -23.42 25.68
N LEU A 66 10.69 -24.11 25.45
CA LEU A 66 9.35 -23.62 25.79
C LEU A 66 8.55 -24.65 26.61
N GLU A 67 9.15 -25.16 27.68
CA GLU A 67 8.49 -26.09 28.61
C GLU A 67 8.71 -25.74 30.09
N SER A 68 8.88 -24.44 30.41
CA SER A 68 9.09 -24.01 31.80
C SER A 68 8.33 -22.75 32.24
N ALA A 69 7.30 -22.33 31.50
CA ALA A 69 6.45 -21.18 31.88
C ALA A 69 4.95 -21.52 31.81
N ARG A 70 4.57 -22.75 32.19
CA ARG A 70 3.18 -23.23 32.13
C ARG A 70 2.63 -23.78 33.45
N LEU A 71 3.20 -23.37 34.57
CA LEU A 71 2.68 -23.69 35.89
C LEU A 71 2.72 -22.42 36.75
N LEU A 72 1.56 -21.77 36.87
CA LEU A 72 1.07 -20.91 37.97
C LEU A 72 0.13 -19.84 37.40
N GLU A 73 -1.11 -20.20 37.05
CA GLU A 73 -2.25 -19.28 37.04
C GLU A 73 -3.57 -20.06 36.84
N GLU A 74 -3.97 -20.76 37.90
CA GLU A 74 -5.37 -21.12 38.16
C GLU A 74 -5.63 -20.71 39.60
N ASP A 75 -6.36 -19.60 39.83
CA ASP A 75 -7.52 -19.61 40.71
C ASP A 75 -8.24 -18.24 40.74
N SER A 76 -9.57 -18.34 40.87
CA SER A 76 -10.54 -17.37 41.40
C SER A 76 -11.14 -16.30 40.48
N GLY A 77 -12.39 -16.56 40.10
CA GLY A 77 -13.33 -15.61 39.52
C GLY A 77 -14.13 -14.77 40.53
N GLU A 78 -14.90 -13.85 39.94
CA GLU A 78 -16.10 -13.14 40.43
C GLU A 78 -16.12 -12.54 41.86
N HIS A 79 -16.27 -11.21 41.98
CA HIS A 79 -17.49 -10.60 42.57
C HIS A 79 -17.53 -9.06 42.58
N ARG A 80 -18.78 -8.60 42.47
CA ARG A 80 -19.32 -7.23 42.55
C ARG A 80 -18.90 -6.40 43.78
N GLY A 81 -18.79 -5.09 43.55
CA GLY A 81 -19.12 -3.95 44.43
C GLY A 81 -18.95 -4.10 45.95
N ARG A 82 -17.84 -3.59 46.50
CA ARG A 82 -17.63 -3.41 47.95
C ARG A 82 -17.41 -1.95 48.33
N LYS A 83 -18.14 -1.49 49.35
CA LYS A 83 -17.87 -0.22 50.06
C LYS A 83 -16.66 -0.42 50.99
N LEU A 84 -15.69 0.48 50.90
CA LEU A 84 -14.43 0.47 51.67
C LEU A 84 -14.67 0.43 53.19
N SER A 85 -13.95 -0.46 53.88
CA SER A 85 -13.99 -0.63 55.34
C SER A 85 -13.18 0.45 56.07
N GLN A 86 -13.45 0.64 57.37
CA GLN A 86 -12.74 1.61 58.22
C GLN A 86 -11.22 1.36 58.28
N HIS A 87 -10.77 0.12 58.08
CA HIS A 87 -9.35 -0.24 58.09
C HIS A 87 -8.61 0.23 56.83
N GLU A 88 -9.29 0.25 55.67
CA GLU A 88 -8.74 0.75 54.41
C GLU A 88 -8.71 2.29 54.38
N LYS A 89 -9.69 2.95 55.01
CA LYS A 89 -9.67 4.41 55.21
C LYS A 89 -8.51 4.85 56.11
N ALA A 90 -8.23 4.10 57.19
CA ALA A 90 -7.09 4.37 58.07
C ALA A 90 -5.73 4.15 57.36
N PHE A 91 -5.64 3.20 56.44
CA PHE A 91 -4.44 2.97 55.63
C PHE A 91 -4.18 4.11 54.62
N VAL A 92 -5.24 4.63 53.96
CA VAL A 92 -5.15 5.79 53.07
C VAL A 92 -4.87 7.09 53.83
N GLU A 93 -5.43 7.26 55.03
CA GLU A 93 -5.11 8.42 55.90
C GLU A 93 -3.66 8.38 56.41
N SER A 94 -3.12 7.20 56.69
CA SER A 94 -1.70 7.00 57.05
C SER A 94 -0.76 7.37 55.89
N GLN A 95 -1.07 6.96 54.65
CA GLN A 95 -0.26 7.33 53.48
C GLN A 95 -0.35 8.83 53.15
N THR A 96 -1.52 9.45 53.33
CA THR A 96 -1.68 10.91 53.08
C THR A 96 -1.07 11.77 54.20
N ALA A 97 -0.96 11.26 55.42
CA ALA A 97 -0.25 11.95 56.52
C ALA A 97 1.26 12.01 56.29
N SER A 98 1.86 10.96 55.73
CA SER A 98 3.27 10.98 55.29
C SER A 98 3.51 11.95 54.15
N LEU A 99 2.61 12.02 53.16
CA LEU A 99 2.68 13.02 52.08
C LEU A 99 2.53 14.46 52.61
N LYS A 100 1.64 14.71 53.57
CA LYS A 100 1.47 16.04 54.20
C LYS A 100 2.65 16.46 55.07
N ARG A 101 3.40 15.52 55.65
CA ARG A 101 4.62 15.82 56.44
C ARG A 101 5.81 16.16 55.53
N VAL A 102 5.91 15.54 54.34
CA VAL A 102 6.93 15.90 53.33
C VAL A 102 6.69 17.31 52.79
N VAL A 103 5.43 17.71 52.56
CA VAL A 103 5.05 19.04 52.05
C VAL A 103 5.33 20.18 53.06
N ARG A 104 5.40 19.90 54.37
CA ARG A 104 5.70 20.93 55.40
C ARG A 104 7.19 21.13 55.68
N SER A 105 8.06 20.23 55.22
CA SER A 105 9.53 20.39 55.35
C SER A 105 10.18 21.00 54.11
N SER A 106 9.47 21.09 52.99
CA SER A 106 9.98 21.54 51.69
C SER A 106 9.78 23.04 51.40
N THR A 107 9.34 23.85 52.37
CA THR A 107 9.18 25.32 52.23
C THR A 107 10.50 26.10 52.07
N LYS A 108 11.65 25.42 51.86
CA LYS A 108 12.93 26.03 51.47
C LYS A 108 13.53 25.55 50.15
N GLN A 109 12.86 24.69 49.40
CA GLN A 109 13.20 24.43 48.00
C GLN A 109 11.89 24.38 47.22
N ALA A 110 11.56 25.50 46.56
CA ALA A 110 10.60 25.47 45.47
C ALA A 110 11.14 24.47 44.43
N SER A 111 10.69 23.22 44.50
CA SER A 111 10.97 22.19 43.52
C SER A 111 10.28 22.61 42.23
N CYS A 112 11.00 23.41 41.44
CA CYS A 112 10.64 23.79 40.09
C CYS A 112 10.35 22.50 39.33
N ILE A 113 9.12 22.32 38.84
CA ILE A 113 8.79 21.22 37.94
C ILE A 113 9.81 21.28 36.80
N PRO A 114 10.74 20.32 36.69
CA PRO A 114 11.76 20.38 35.66
C PRO A 114 11.05 20.36 34.31
N ARG A 115 11.66 21.00 33.30
CA ARG A 115 11.10 20.98 31.95
C ARG A 115 10.89 19.52 31.54
N PHE A 116 9.63 19.14 31.31
CA PHE A 116 9.24 17.79 30.89
C PHE A 116 8.85 17.76 29.41
N TYR A 117 8.49 18.90 28.83
CA TYR A 117 8.13 19.03 27.43
C TYR A 117 9.30 19.54 26.58
N TYR A 118 9.75 18.68 25.66
CA TYR A 118 10.81 18.94 24.71
C TYR A 118 10.28 18.71 23.28
N PRO A 119 9.74 19.75 22.60
CA PRO A 119 9.18 19.62 21.25
C PRO A 119 10.13 18.97 20.24
N ALA A 120 11.43 19.15 20.45
CA ALA A 120 12.51 18.71 19.56
C ALA A 120 13.43 17.65 20.21
N GLY A 121 12.98 16.98 21.28
CA GLY A 121 13.78 16.00 22.04
C GLY A 121 14.69 16.62 23.11
N LYS A 122 15.20 15.78 24.03
CA LYS A 122 16.06 16.22 25.14
C LYS A 122 17.45 16.65 24.64
N PRO A 123 18.03 17.73 25.21
CA PRO A 123 19.32 18.20 24.78
C PRO A 123 20.51 17.30 25.14
N MET A 124 21.26 16.81 24.15
CA MET A 124 22.70 16.50 24.31
C MET A 124 23.44 17.65 25.02
N THR A 125 24.32 17.30 25.94
CA THR A 125 25.24 18.25 26.57
C THR A 125 26.26 18.77 25.53
N PRO A 126 26.83 19.99 25.71
CA PRO A 126 27.87 20.50 24.82
C PRO A 126 29.03 19.52 24.64
N THR A 127 29.45 18.85 25.72
CA THR A 127 30.52 17.83 25.69
C THR A 127 30.17 16.63 24.81
N GLN A 128 28.92 16.14 24.87
CA GLN A 128 28.46 15.05 23.99
C GLN A 128 28.43 15.48 22.52
N LEU A 129 28.01 16.72 22.25
CA LEU A 129 27.98 17.26 20.89
C LEU A 129 29.40 17.37 20.32
N ASP A 130 30.35 17.91 21.08
CA ASP A 130 31.74 18.06 20.61
C ASP A 130 32.40 16.71 20.37
N ALA A 131 32.18 15.73 21.24
CA ALA A 131 32.64 14.36 21.05
C ALA A 131 32.05 13.70 19.79
N HIS A 132 30.74 13.91 19.54
CA HIS A 132 30.06 13.42 18.35
C HIS A 132 30.63 14.02 17.07
N LEU A 133 30.80 15.35 17.03
CA LEU A 133 31.37 16.03 15.87
C LEU A 133 32.83 15.65 15.64
N LEU A 134 33.61 15.40 16.68
CA LEU A 134 34.99 14.92 16.55
C LEU A 134 35.05 13.53 15.91
N LYS A 135 34.14 12.62 16.29
CA LYS A 135 34.01 11.30 15.66
C LYS A 135 33.71 11.41 14.17
N VAL A 136 32.78 12.29 13.78
CA VAL A 136 32.44 12.53 12.37
C VAL A 136 33.64 13.13 11.61
N LYS A 137 34.35 14.11 12.19
CA LYS A 137 35.56 14.69 11.58
C LYS A 137 36.64 13.64 11.35
N ALA A 138 36.84 12.72 12.31
CA ALA A 138 37.80 11.63 12.16
C ALA A 138 37.43 10.70 11.00
N ALA A 139 36.14 10.44 10.77
CA ALA A 139 35.68 9.68 9.60
C ALA A 139 36.04 10.37 8.29
N PHE A 140 35.83 11.68 8.16
CA PHE A 140 36.28 12.45 6.99
C PHE A 140 37.80 12.41 6.81
N ALA A 141 38.58 12.49 7.89
CA ALA A 141 40.05 12.43 7.82
C ALA A 141 40.58 11.08 7.30
N SER A 142 39.80 10.01 7.43
CA SER A 142 40.14 8.70 6.86
C SER A 142 39.89 8.59 5.35
N LEU A 143 39.18 9.56 4.76
CA LEU A 143 38.89 9.60 3.33
C LEU A 143 39.97 10.37 2.56
N ARG A 144 40.18 10.00 1.29
CA ARG A 144 41.09 10.69 0.39
C ARG A 144 40.69 12.17 0.27
N ASP A 145 41.65 13.07 0.52
CA ASP A 145 41.49 14.53 0.47
C ASP A 145 40.40 15.10 1.41
N GLY A 146 39.92 14.33 2.40
CA GLY A 146 38.84 14.78 3.29
C GLY A 146 37.50 14.99 2.59
N ARG A 147 37.29 14.33 1.43
CA ARG A 147 36.10 14.46 0.58
C ARG A 147 35.31 13.15 0.56
N ALA A 148 34.04 13.24 0.92
CA ALA A 148 33.11 12.14 0.83
C ALA A 148 32.36 12.17 -0.51
N THR A 149 32.43 11.11 -1.29
CA THR A 149 31.69 10.88 -2.54
C THR A 149 30.49 9.99 -2.26
N ARG A 150 29.57 9.86 -3.23
CA ARG A 150 28.40 8.97 -3.11
C ARG A 150 28.80 7.53 -2.71
N THR A 151 29.92 7.02 -3.23
CA THR A 151 30.38 5.65 -2.99
C THR A 151 30.96 5.39 -1.59
N ASN A 152 31.56 6.40 -0.95
CA ASN A 152 32.20 6.24 0.36
C ASN A 152 31.42 6.90 1.51
N PHE A 153 30.27 7.52 1.22
CA PHE A 153 29.46 8.24 2.20
C PHE A 153 28.89 7.35 3.32
N SER A 154 28.80 6.03 3.09
CA SER A 154 28.39 5.06 4.11
C SER A 154 29.28 5.11 5.37
N ALA A 155 30.57 5.39 5.22
CA ALA A 155 31.48 5.56 6.36
C ALA A 155 31.09 6.78 7.24
N ILE A 156 30.64 7.87 6.59
CA ILE A 156 30.17 9.07 7.29
C ILE A 156 28.85 8.81 8.01
N ILE A 157 27.94 8.06 7.39
CA ILE A 157 26.65 7.67 7.99
C ILE A 157 26.86 6.84 9.26
N ARG A 158 27.73 5.83 9.22
CA ARG A 158 28.10 5.05 10.41
C ARG A 158 28.73 5.91 11.51
N ALA A 159 29.53 6.91 11.14
CA ALA A 159 30.10 7.84 12.11
C ALA A 159 29.01 8.69 12.79
N CYS A 160 28.00 9.12 12.02
CA CYS A 160 26.83 9.86 12.50
C CYS A 160 25.89 9.02 13.36
N GLY A 161 25.94 7.69 13.27
CA GLY A 161 25.09 6.78 14.03
C GLY A 161 23.63 6.85 13.60
N VAL A 162 23.38 6.97 12.30
CA VAL A 162 22.05 6.90 11.68
C VAL A 162 22.00 5.74 10.68
N PRO A 163 20.81 5.19 10.34
CA PRO A 163 20.68 4.05 9.42
C PRO A 163 21.29 4.30 8.04
N LEU A 164 21.78 3.23 7.39
CA LEU A 164 22.53 3.32 6.12
C LEU A 164 21.82 4.10 5.02
N TYR A 165 20.52 3.86 4.81
CA TYR A 165 19.76 4.47 3.70
C TYR A 165 19.44 5.96 3.90
N TRP A 166 19.94 6.58 4.99
CA TRP A 166 19.99 8.04 5.11
C TRP A 166 21.13 8.65 4.29
N LYS A 167 22.02 7.82 3.72
CA LYS A 167 23.21 8.24 2.96
C LYS A 167 22.88 9.23 1.85
N MET A 168 21.94 8.92 0.97
CA MET A 168 21.65 9.77 -0.18
C MET A 168 20.95 11.08 0.22
N PRO A 169 19.89 11.08 1.06
CA PRO A 169 19.28 12.32 1.53
C PRO A 169 20.27 13.25 2.23
N LEU A 170 21.14 12.70 3.08
CA LEU A 170 22.12 13.51 3.81
C LEU A 170 23.24 14.03 2.91
N PHE A 171 23.68 13.24 1.93
CA PHE A 171 24.62 13.66 0.90
C PHE A 171 24.03 14.80 0.05
N ALA A 172 22.77 14.65 -0.40
CA ALA A 172 22.06 15.67 -1.17
C ALA A 172 21.84 16.96 -0.38
N ALA A 173 21.45 16.86 0.89
CA ALA A 173 21.24 18.02 1.78
C ALA A 173 22.52 18.83 2.02
N CYS A 174 23.70 18.20 1.90
CA CYS A 174 25.01 18.85 1.98
C CYS A 174 25.53 19.39 0.63
N GLY A 175 24.72 19.34 -0.44
CA GLY A 175 25.10 19.77 -1.78
C GLY A 175 26.00 18.79 -2.53
N GLY A 176 26.01 17.51 -2.12
CA GLY A 176 26.83 16.48 -2.75
C GLY A 176 26.42 16.16 -4.20
N GLU A 177 25.14 16.28 -4.54
CA GLU A 177 24.65 16.03 -5.91
C GLU A 177 25.25 17.00 -6.93
N SER A 178 25.29 18.30 -6.61
CA SER A 178 25.81 19.32 -7.53
C SER A 178 27.33 19.33 -7.62
N ARG A 179 28.03 18.89 -6.55
CA ARG A 179 29.49 18.93 -6.47
C ARG A 179 30.16 17.58 -6.69
N SER A 180 29.42 16.48 -6.78
CA SER A 180 29.85 15.07 -6.73
C SER A 180 30.54 14.62 -5.43
N TYR A 181 30.86 15.54 -4.52
CA TYR A 181 31.46 15.26 -3.22
C TYR A 181 31.03 16.28 -2.16
N VAL A 182 31.22 15.92 -0.89
CA VAL A 182 31.00 16.76 0.29
C VAL A 182 32.30 16.87 1.07
N THR A 183 32.68 18.07 1.50
CA THR A 183 33.85 18.29 2.37
C THR A 183 33.47 18.22 3.84
N SER A 184 34.46 17.91 4.69
CA SER A 184 34.28 17.88 6.15
C SER A 184 33.63 19.15 6.71
N ASP A 185 34.10 20.34 6.31
CA ASP A 185 33.59 21.60 6.85
C ASP A 185 32.11 21.83 6.52
N VAL A 186 31.73 21.62 5.25
CA VAL A 186 30.33 21.77 4.80
C VAL A 186 29.42 20.78 5.53
N PHE A 187 29.86 19.53 5.66
CA PHE A 187 29.10 18.51 6.36
C PHE A 187 28.95 18.84 7.84
N ILE A 188 30.03 19.16 8.54
CA ILE A 188 30.02 19.42 9.97
C ILE A 188 29.16 20.64 10.29
N ASP A 189 29.23 21.70 9.48
CA ASP A 189 28.38 22.87 9.67
C ASP A 189 26.89 22.55 9.51
N PHE A 190 26.53 21.75 8.49
CA PHE A 190 25.17 21.28 8.30
C PHE A 190 24.73 20.36 9.45
N TRP A 191 25.52 19.33 9.74
CA TRP A 191 25.21 18.31 10.74
C TRP A 191 25.07 18.92 12.13
N LYS A 192 25.96 19.85 12.52
CA LYS A 192 25.86 20.61 13.77
C LYS A 192 24.54 21.37 13.87
N ARG A 193 24.06 21.99 12.78
CA ARG A 193 22.72 22.63 12.78
C ARG A 193 21.61 21.61 12.98
N ILE A 194 21.67 20.44 12.33
CA ILE A 194 20.66 19.38 12.49
C ILE A 194 20.60 18.86 13.92
N VAL A 195 21.73 18.42 14.49
CA VAL A 195 21.78 17.84 15.84
C VAL A 195 21.56 18.88 16.95
N SER A 196 21.75 20.17 16.66
CA SER A 196 21.45 21.24 17.61
C SER A 196 19.96 21.64 17.63
N THR A 197 19.26 21.57 16.49
CA THR A 197 17.87 22.02 16.31
C THR A 197 16.83 20.96 16.67
N GLY A 198 17.11 19.69 16.41
CA GLY A 198 16.31 18.52 16.81
C GLY A 198 17.19 17.42 17.34
N ARG A 199 16.67 16.51 18.17
CA ARG A 199 17.50 15.53 18.90
C ARG A 199 16.86 14.15 19.01
N ASP A 200 15.89 13.89 18.16
CA ASP A 200 15.37 12.56 17.88
C ASP A 200 15.38 12.33 16.38
N GLU A 201 15.49 11.06 15.98
CA GLU A 201 15.60 10.66 14.58
C GLU A 201 14.49 11.22 13.70
N PRO A 202 13.19 11.25 14.10
CA PRO A 202 12.15 11.88 13.29
C PRO A 202 12.44 13.34 12.93
N THR A 203 12.99 14.13 13.87
CA THR A 203 13.31 15.53 13.57
C THR A 203 14.49 15.63 12.62
N TRP A 204 15.53 14.81 12.82
CA TRP A 204 16.68 14.77 11.91
C TRP A 204 16.27 14.36 10.52
N PHE A 205 15.49 13.29 10.39
CA PHE A 205 15.02 12.77 9.12
C PHE A 205 14.25 13.82 8.32
N VAL A 206 13.24 14.44 8.95
CA VAL A 206 12.46 15.51 8.30
C VAL A 206 13.36 16.66 7.87
N LYS A 207 14.32 17.08 8.71
CA LYS A 207 15.23 18.17 8.38
C LYS A 207 16.23 17.82 7.28
N ILE A 208 16.67 16.57 7.20
CA ILE A 208 17.60 16.12 6.17
C ILE A 208 16.87 16.09 4.82
N LEU A 209 15.76 15.37 4.72
CA LEU A 209 15.01 15.23 3.47
C LEU A 209 14.46 16.57 2.97
N SER A 210 14.03 17.46 3.89
CA SER A 210 13.60 18.82 3.52
C SER A 210 14.75 19.80 3.25
N LYS A 211 16.03 19.36 3.27
CA LYS A 211 17.22 20.21 3.13
C LYS A 211 17.23 21.39 4.13
N ALA A 212 16.72 21.13 5.33
CA ALA A 212 16.51 22.06 6.45
C ALA A 212 15.54 23.24 6.18
N THR A 213 14.76 23.19 5.10
CA THR A 213 13.82 24.27 4.71
C THR A 213 12.47 24.19 5.39
N ARG A 214 12.00 22.99 5.75
CA ARG A 214 10.64 22.74 6.26
C ARG A 214 10.65 21.92 7.56
N ASN A 215 9.46 21.79 8.15
CA ASN A 215 9.18 20.96 9.35
C ASN A 215 8.22 19.80 9.03
N TYR A 216 8.08 19.49 7.74
CA TYR A 216 7.25 18.43 7.20
C TYR A 216 7.87 17.93 5.90
N LEU A 217 7.45 16.75 5.46
CA LEU A 217 7.86 16.13 4.20
C LEU A 217 6.68 16.04 3.23
N VAL A 218 6.97 16.27 1.95
CA VAL A 218 6.06 16.03 0.81
C VAL A 218 6.58 14.82 0.02
N PRO A 219 5.76 14.20 -0.87
CA PRO A 219 6.17 13.02 -1.64
C PRO A 219 7.54 13.17 -2.33
N GLU A 220 7.81 14.33 -2.94
CA GLU A 220 9.03 14.58 -3.71
C GLU A 220 10.31 14.51 -2.88
N ASP A 221 10.20 14.74 -1.57
CA ASP A 221 11.34 14.72 -0.65
C ASP A 221 11.91 13.30 -0.45
N PHE A 222 11.13 12.26 -0.74
CA PHE A 222 11.53 10.87 -0.60
C PHE A 222 12.22 10.30 -1.86
N ILE A 223 12.06 10.94 -3.02
CA ILE A 223 12.56 10.42 -4.30
C ILE A 223 14.07 10.11 -4.28
N PRO A 224 14.96 11.02 -3.80
CA PRO A 224 16.40 10.74 -3.79
C PRO A 224 16.78 9.56 -2.89
N MET A 225 16.03 9.36 -1.79
CA MET A 225 16.23 8.20 -0.91
C MET A 225 15.82 6.91 -1.62
N MET A 226 14.64 6.91 -2.24
CA MET A 226 14.12 5.71 -2.89
C MET A 226 14.96 5.30 -4.11
N GLN A 227 15.47 6.27 -4.88
CA GLN A 227 16.40 5.97 -5.96
C GLN A 227 17.66 5.26 -5.44
N ASP A 228 18.18 5.70 -4.30
CA ASP A 228 19.36 5.08 -3.68
C ASP A 228 19.07 3.69 -3.11
N VAL A 229 17.85 3.44 -2.63
CA VAL A 229 17.38 2.09 -2.27
C VAL A 229 17.41 1.16 -3.49
N ILE A 230 16.85 1.58 -4.64
CA ILE A 230 16.92 0.79 -5.89
C ILE A 230 18.37 0.55 -6.32
N ASP A 231 19.21 1.59 -6.27
CA ASP A 231 20.58 1.52 -6.78
C ASP A 231 21.49 0.59 -5.97
N THR A 232 21.17 0.35 -4.69
CA THR A 232 22.11 -0.24 -3.72
C THR A 232 21.58 -1.38 -2.85
N HIS A 233 20.26 -1.59 -2.75
CA HIS A 233 19.72 -2.72 -1.99
C HIS A 233 19.88 -4.04 -2.77
N PRO A 234 20.44 -5.11 -2.17
CA PRO A 234 20.70 -6.37 -2.88
C PRO A 234 19.43 -6.98 -3.48
N GLY A 235 18.33 -6.99 -2.73
CA GLY A 235 17.01 -7.45 -3.18
C GLY A 235 16.36 -6.67 -4.33
N LEU A 236 16.94 -5.56 -4.80
CA LEU A 236 16.45 -4.77 -5.94
C LEU A 236 17.46 -4.68 -7.09
N THR A 237 18.51 -5.50 -7.07
CA THR A 237 19.57 -5.48 -8.10
C THR A 237 19.00 -5.67 -9.51
N PHE A 238 17.99 -6.53 -9.68
CA PHE A 238 17.32 -6.75 -10.96
C PHE A 238 16.55 -5.50 -11.44
N LEU A 239 15.96 -4.74 -10.51
CA LEU A 239 15.20 -3.55 -10.84
C LEU A 239 16.11 -2.42 -11.34
N LYS A 240 17.38 -2.41 -10.92
CA LYS A 240 18.38 -1.42 -11.36
C LYS A 240 18.53 -1.32 -12.87
N GLU A 241 18.45 -2.45 -13.57
CA GLU A 241 18.54 -2.50 -15.05
C GLU A 241 17.22 -2.11 -15.72
N ALA A 242 16.10 -2.28 -15.02
CA ALA A 242 14.74 -2.01 -15.49
C ALA A 242 14.29 -0.58 -15.15
N VAL A 243 14.96 0.42 -15.74
CA VAL A 243 14.75 1.86 -15.46
C VAL A 243 13.30 2.32 -15.65
N GLU A 244 12.57 1.71 -16.59
CA GLU A 244 11.15 2.00 -16.85
C GLU A 244 10.23 1.75 -15.64
N PHE A 245 10.65 0.91 -14.70
CA PHE A 245 9.89 0.58 -13.50
C PHE A 245 10.30 1.38 -12.26
N HIS A 246 11.40 2.14 -12.32
CA HIS A 246 11.92 2.89 -11.17
C HIS A 246 10.88 3.87 -10.65
N SER A 247 10.33 4.71 -11.54
CA SER A 247 9.34 5.73 -11.15
C SER A 247 8.09 5.10 -10.53
N ARG A 248 7.63 3.97 -11.06
CA ARG A 248 6.44 3.24 -10.59
C ARG A 248 6.66 2.62 -9.21
N TYR A 249 7.80 1.96 -8.99
CA TYR A 249 8.17 1.43 -7.68
C TYR A 249 8.32 2.56 -6.65
N ILE A 250 9.05 3.64 -7.00
CA ILE A 250 9.24 4.81 -6.13
C ILE A 250 7.88 5.42 -5.73
N ASN A 251 7.00 5.68 -6.70
CA ASN A 251 5.68 6.25 -6.45
C ASN A 251 4.83 5.34 -5.56
N THR A 252 4.90 4.02 -5.76
CA THR A 252 4.18 3.04 -4.94
C THR A 252 4.65 3.08 -3.49
N VAL A 253 5.96 2.97 -3.26
CA VAL A 253 6.51 3.00 -1.90
C VAL A 253 6.17 4.32 -1.21
N ILE A 254 6.29 5.46 -1.91
CA ILE A 254 5.93 6.78 -1.36
C ILE A 254 4.43 6.86 -1.04
N ALA A 255 3.56 6.38 -1.93
CA ALA A 255 2.12 6.32 -1.68
C ALA A 255 1.79 5.49 -0.44
N ARG A 256 2.43 4.31 -0.27
CA ARG A 256 2.32 3.45 0.92
C ARG A 256 2.81 4.15 2.19
N ILE A 257 3.94 4.88 2.13
CA ILE A 257 4.45 5.68 3.25
C ILE A 257 3.40 6.70 3.68
N PHE A 258 2.83 7.46 2.75
CA PHE A 258 1.81 8.46 3.08
C PHE A 258 0.51 7.83 3.59
N TYR A 259 0.12 6.68 3.05
CA TYR A 259 -1.06 5.92 3.50
C TYR A 259 -0.97 5.53 4.99
N CYS A 260 0.18 5.03 5.44
CA CYS A 260 0.35 4.61 6.84
C CYS A 260 0.74 5.77 7.79
N VAL A 261 1.59 6.71 7.33
CA VAL A 261 2.19 7.74 8.19
C VAL A 261 1.38 9.04 8.24
N ASN A 262 0.85 9.53 7.11
CA ASN A 262 0.16 10.83 7.05
C ASN A 262 -1.30 10.76 7.51
N ARG A 263 -1.48 10.50 8.80
CA ARG A 263 -2.81 10.31 9.40
C ARG A 263 -3.72 11.54 9.30
N SER A 264 -3.16 12.74 9.14
CA SER A 264 -3.96 13.96 9.01
C SER A 264 -4.56 14.16 7.62
N TRP A 265 -4.28 13.29 6.62
CA TRP A 265 -4.62 13.51 5.21
C TRP A 265 -4.15 14.89 4.69
N SER A 266 -3.03 15.42 5.16
CA SER A 266 -2.61 16.78 4.75
C SER A 266 -1.77 16.78 3.47
N GLY A 267 -1.30 15.60 3.02
CA GLY A 267 -0.23 15.50 2.03
C GLY A 267 1.12 15.97 2.57
N ARG A 268 1.27 16.11 3.90
CA ARG A 268 2.47 16.62 4.56
C ARG A 268 2.76 15.78 5.80
N ILE A 269 3.76 14.90 5.74
CA ILE A 269 4.18 14.13 6.91
C ILE A 269 4.90 15.05 7.88
N THR A 270 4.30 15.26 9.04
CA THR A 270 4.87 16.09 10.11
C THR A 270 5.77 15.28 11.04
N ILE A 271 6.68 15.95 11.76
CA ILE A 271 7.54 15.29 12.76
C ILE A 271 6.73 14.46 13.78
N PRO A 272 5.61 14.94 14.35
CA PRO A 272 4.80 14.14 15.27
C PRO A 272 4.12 12.92 14.64
N GLU A 273 3.77 12.97 13.35
CA GLU A 273 3.22 11.81 12.65
C GLU A 273 4.30 10.76 12.43
N LEU A 274 5.45 11.17 11.91
CA LEU A 274 6.60 10.29 11.71
C LEU A 274 7.02 9.61 13.02
N ARG A 275 7.06 10.37 14.13
CA ARG A 275 7.38 9.85 15.47
C ARG A 275 6.40 8.79 15.98
N LYS A 276 5.14 8.85 15.53
CA LYS A 276 4.08 7.90 15.94
C LYS A 276 3.91 6.74 14.95
N SER A 277 4.73 6.69 13.90
CA SER A 277 4.78 5.61 12.93
C SER A 277 5.99 4.70 13.20
N ASN A 278 6.00 3.54 12.58
CA ASN A 278 7.13 2.61 12.54
C ASN A 278 8.07 2.85 11.35
N PHE A 279 7.82 3.84 10.49
CA PHE A 279 8.57 4.00 9.23
C PHE A 279 10.09 4.02 9.40
N LEU A 280 10.63 4.75 10.39
CA LEU A 280 12.09 4.80 10.61
C LEU A 280 12.66 3.46 11.11
N GLN A 281 11.87 2.68 11.85
CA GLN A 281 12.24 1.34 12.30
C GLN A 281 12.29 0.38 11.11
N VAL A 282 11.29 0.43 10.24
CA VAL A 282 11.28 -0.39 9.01
C VAL A 282 12.39 0.05 8.05
N LEU A 283 12.67 1.36 7.93
CA LEU A 283 13.76 1.87 7.12
C LEU A 283 15.15 1.36 7.59
N SER A 284 15.35 1.15 8.89
CA SER A 284 16.58 0.54 9.39
C SER A 284 16.71 -0.94 9.04
N LEU A 285 15.61 -1.67 8.85
CA LEU A 285 15.67 -3.10 8.48
C LEU A 285 16.24 -3.32 7.07
N LEU A 286 16.16 -2.33 6.18
CA LEU A 286 16.69 -2.42 4.81
C LEU A 286 18.20 -2.72 4.76
N GLU A 287 18.97 -2.39 5.81
CA GLU A 287 20.41 -2.69 5.85
C GLU A 287 20.75 -4.06 6.45
N GLU A 288 19.75 -4.71 7.06
CA GLU A 288 19.88 -6.00 7.74
C GLU A 288 19.28 -7.14 6.91
N GLU A 289 18.16 -6.89 6.23
CA GLU A 289 17.44 -7.89 5.44
C GLU A 289 17.74 -7.76 3.95
N GLU A 290 18.24 -8.84 3.35
CA GLU A 290 18.63 -8.84 1.93
C GLU A 290 17.45 -9.06 0.99
N ASP A 291 16.44 -9.82 1.44
CA ASP A 291 15.23 -10.08 0.69
C ASP A 291 14.20 -8.97 0.96
N ILE A 292 14.07 -8.05 -0.01
CA ILE A 292 13.19 -6.88 0.09
C ILE A 292 11.73 -7.26 0.34
N ASN A 293 11.31 -8.48 -0.04
CA ASN A 293 9.93 -8.94 0.12
C ASN A 293 9.60 -9.37 1.56
N GLN A 294 10.61 -9.67 2.40
CA GLN A 294 10.40 -9.88 3.83
C GLN A 294 10.03 -8.57 4.55
N ILE A 295 10.36 -7.43 3.95
CA ILE A 295 9.98 -6.10 4.44
C ILE A 295 8.64 -5.71 3.79
N THR A 296 7.58 -6.40 4.23
CA THR A 296 6.21 -6.24 3.71
C THR A 296 5.73 -4.80 3.83
N GLU A 297 6.04 -4.14 4.94
CA GLU A 297 5.72 -2.73 5.18
C GLU A 297 6.54 -1.79 4.28
N TYR A 298 5.84 -0.98 3.49
CA TYR A 298 6.38 0.03 2.56
C TYR A 298 7.15 -0.52 1.35
N PHE A 299 8.14 -1.40 1.54
CA PHE A 299 9.22 -1.63 0.56
C PHE A 299 9.08 -2.90 -0.29
N SER A 300 8.28 -3.88 0.09
CA SER A 300 8.09 -5.13 -0.66
C SER A 300 7.86 -4.91 -2.16
N TYR A 301 8.66 -5.60 -2.98
CA TYR A 301 8.55 -5.57 -4.44
C TYR A 301 7.35 -6.40 -4.91
N GLU A 302 7.04 -7.51 -4.25
CA GLU A 302 5.85 -8.32 -4.55
C GLU A 302 4.56 -7.50 -4.44
N HIS A 303 4.43 -6.71 -3.38
CA HIS A 303 3.28 -5.81 -3.20
C HIS A 303 3.20 -4.77 -4.31
N PHE A 304 4.35 -4.18 -4.68
CA PHE A 304 4.41 -3.25 -5.81
C PHE A 304 3.96 -3.91 -7.10
N TYR A 305 4.42 -5.13 -7.38
CA TYR A 305 4.12 -5.84 -8.61
C TYR A 305 2.62 -6.09 -8.76
N VAL A 306 1.96 -6.58 -7.70
CA VAL A 306 0.50 -6.79 -7.69
C VAL A 306 -0.25 -5.47 -7.96
N ILE A 307 0.10 -4.39 -7.24
CA ILE A 307 -0.55 -3.09 -7.45
C ILE A 307 -0.37 -2.61 -8.89
N TYR A 308 0.85 -2.76 -9.43
CA TYR A 308 1.15 -2.33 -10.78
C TYR A 308 0.40 -3.15 -11.84
N CYS A 309 0.34 -4.47 -11.72
CA CYS A 309 -0.40 -5.32 -12.65
C CYS A 309 -1.90 -5.01 -12.65
N LYS A 310 -2.51 -4.89 -11.46
CA LYS A 310 -3.93 -4.51 -11.34
C LYS A 310 -4.22 -3.13 -11.94
N PHE A 311 -3.31 -2.16 -11.79
CA PHE A 311 -3.47 -0.87 -12.46
C PHE A 311 -3.35 -0.98 -13.99
N TRP A 312 -2.33 -1.71 -14.45
CA TRP A 312 -2.05 -1.91 -15.88
C TRP A 312 -3.19 -2.61 -16.62
N GLU A 313 -3.90 -3.50 -15.94
CA GLU A 313 -5.12 -4.12 -16.46
C GLU A 313 -6.24 -3.11 -16.75
N LEU A 314 -6.31 -2.01 -15.99
CA LEU A 314 -7.34 -0.99 -16.15
C LEU A 314 -6.94 0.10 -17.16
N ASP A 315 -5.68 0.57 -17.10
CA ASP A 315 -5.09 1.62 -17.94
C ASP A 315 -4.72 1.09 -19.34
N LYS A 316 -5.72 1.01 -20.23
CA LYS A 316 -5.57 0.44 -21.58
C LYS A 316 -4.91 1.38 -22.59
N ASP A 317 -5.01 2.70 -22.39
CA ASP A 317 -4.38 3.71 -23.23
C ASP A 317 -2.98 4.11 -22.73
N HIS A 318 -2.57 3.59 -21.56
CA HIS A 318 -1.24 3.72 -20.98
C HIS A 318 -0.86 5.18 -20.68
N ASP A 319 -1.84 5.99 -20.29
CA ASP A 319 -1.65 7.40 -19.96
C ASP A 319 -1.31 7.63 -18.46
N LEU A 320 -1.25 6.55 -17.66
CA LEU A 320 -1.03 6.53 -16.20
C LEU A 320 -2.17 7.16 -15.39
N TYR A 321 -3.34 7.30 -16.00
CA TYR A 321 -4.58 7.67 -15.37
C TYR A 321 -5.66 6.64 -15.66
N ILE A 322 -6.65 6.58 -14.78
CA ILE A 322 -7.86 5.78 -14.98
C ILE A 322 -9.07 6.63 -14.67
N ASP A 323 -10.13 6.46 -15.44
CA ASP A 323 -11.42 7.09 -15.17
C ASP A 323 -12.36 6.17 -14.39
N ARG A 324 -13.58 6.65 -14.12
CA ARG A 324 -14.60 5.88 -13.40
C ARG A 324 -15.02 4.59 -14.14
N TYR A 325 -14.99 4.58 -15.46
CA TYR A 325 -15.37 3.43 -16.27
C TYR A 325 -14.25 2.39 -16.26
N ASP A 326 -13.00 2.84 -16.29
CA ASP A 326 -11.86 1.95 -16.08
C ASP A 326 -11.93 1.30 -14.70
N LEU A 327 -12.14 2.08 -13.64
CA LEU A 327 -12.25 1.55 -12.28
C LEU A 327 -13.46 0.61 -12.10
N SER A 328 -14.56 0.85 -12.82
CA SER A 328 -15.75 -0.04 -12.79
C SER A 328 -15.51 -1.45 -13.30
N ARG A 329 -14.40 -1.70 -14.01
CA ARG A 329 -14.02 -3.04 -14.46
C ARG A 329 -13.16 -3.80 -13.45
N HIS A 330 -12.69 -3.14 -12.39
CA HIS A 330 -11.91 -3.77 -11.34
C HIS A 330 -12.74 -4.85 -10.63
N ASN A 331 -12.14 -6.03 -10.41
CA ASN A 331 -12.77 -7.22 -9.84
C ASN A 331 -14.18 -7.46 -10.42
N GLU A 332 -14.26 -7.50 -11.76
CA GLU A 332 -15.51 -7.77 -12.49
C GLU A 332 -16.68 -6.83 -12.14
N GLY A 333 -16.37 -5.62 -11.68
CA GLY A 333 -17.39 -4.66 -11.25
C GLY A 333 -17.98 -4.97 -9.88
N ALA A 334 -17.17 -5.50 -8.95
CA ALA A 334 -17.58 -5.77 -7.57
C ALA A 334 -18.10 -4.53 -6.83
N ILE A 335 -17.48 -3.37 -7.04
CA ILE A 335 -17.85 -2.11 -6.38
C ILE A 335 -18.99 -1.40 -7.13
N SER A 336 -19.97 -0.88 -6.38
CA SER A 336 -21.13 -0.17 -6.94
C SER A 336 -20.74 1.15 -7.65
N MET A 337 -21.50 1.54 -8.68
CA MET A 337 -21.23 2.76 -9.44
C MET A 337 -21.44 4.01 -8.58
N ARG A 338 -22.42 4.02 -7.66
CA ARG A 338 -22.56 5.12 -6.69
C ARG A 338 -21.28 5.28 -5.86
N MET A 339 -20.65 4.19 -5.42
CA MET A 339 -19.40 4.27 -4.67
C MET A 339 -18.22 4.72 -5.54
N ILE A 340 -18.13 4.24 -6.78
CA ILE A 340 -17.10 4.71 -7.74
C ILE A 340 -17.24 6.21 -7.97
N ASP A 341 -18.45 6.74 -8.20
CA ASP A 341 -18.67 8.17 -8.35
C ASP A 341 -18.22 8.96 -7.10
N ARG A 342 -18.37 8.40 -5.89
CA ARG A 342 -17.85 9.03 -4.66
C ARG A 342 -16.34 9.06 -4.61
N ILE A 343 -15.63 8.05 -5.12
CA ILE A 343 -14.17 8.06 -5.21
C ILE A 343 -13.66 9.23 -6.07
N PHE A 344 -14.33 9.49 -7.19
CA PHE A 344 -13.98 10.59 -8.12
C PHE A 344 -14.57 11.96 -7.71
N SER A 345 -15.39 12.02 -6.67
CA SER A 345 -16.04 13.26 -6.21
C SER A 345 -15.10 14.27 -5.49
N GLY A 346 -13.87 13.86 -5.17
CA GLY A 346 -12.93 14.62 -4.34
C GLY A 346 -13.00 14.29 -2.84
N ALA A 347 -13.77 13.28 -2.44
CA ALA A 347 -13.82 12.79 -1.05
C ALA A 347 -12.46 12.26 -0.57
N VAL A 348 -11.77 11.55 -1.46
CA VAL A 348 -10.50 10.83 -1.22
C VAL A 348 -9.41 11.17 -2.24
N THR A 349 -9.79 11.57 -3.45
CA THR A 349 -8.90 12.07 -4.52
C THR A 349 -8.68 13.57 -4.37
N ARG A 350 -7.51 14.08 -4.79
CA ARG A 350 -7.16 15.50 -4.65
C ARG A 350 -6.28 15.98 -5.79
N GLY A 351 -6.52 17.22 -6.22
CA GLY A 351 -5.64 17.93 -7.15
C GLY A 351 -6.34 18.34 -8.44
N PRO A 352 -5.60 18.88 -9.41
CA PRO A 352 -6.16 19.32 -10.68
C PRO A 352 -6.72 18.16 -11.50
N VAL A 353 -6.05 17.00 -11.51
CA VAL A 353 -6.45 15.80 -12.28
C VAL A 353 -7.81 15.27 -11.85
N GLN A 354 -8.13 15.30 -10.54
CA GLN A 354 -9.44 14.92 -10.03
C GLN A 354 -10.58 15.72 -10.69
N LYS A 355 -10.34 17.01 -11.02
CA LYS A 355 -11.35 17.85 -11.69
C LYS A 355 -11.65 17.41 -13.12
N GLU A 356 -10.78 16.60 -13.71
CA GLU A 356 -10.94 16.03 -15.04
C GLU A 356 -11.61 14.65 -14.99
N GLY A 357 -12.05 14.19 -13.82
CA GLY A 357 -12.71 12.90 -13.65
C GLY A 357 -11.75 11.70 -13.75
N LYS A 358 -10.45 11.95 -13.60
CA LYS A 358 -9.39 10.94 -13.66
C LYS A 358 -8.70 10.77 -12.31
N MET A 359 -8.15 9.58 -12.10
CA MET A 359 -7.37 9.19 -10.93
C MET A 359 -5.95 8.84 -11.38
N SER A 360 -4.95 9.33 -10.66
CA SER A 360 -3.55 8.99 -10.91
C SER A 360 -3.17 7.61 -10.36
N TYR A 361 -2.07 7.03 -10.86
CA TYR A 361 -1.49 5.80 -10.30
C TYR A 361 -1.29 5.84 -8.77
N SER A 362 -0.84 6.97 -8.22
CA SER A 362 -0.62 7.09 -6.76
C SER A 362 -1.94 7.07 -5.96
N GLU A 363 -3.01 7.58 -6.53
CA GLU A 363 -4.35 7.51 -5.92
C GLU A 363 -4.94 6.10 -6.07
N PHE A 364 -4.63 5.38 -7.16
CA PHE A 364 -5.01 3.98 -7.30
C PHE A 364 -4.35 3.08 -6.24
N VAL A 365 -3.08 3.33 -5.89
CA VAL A 365 -2.40 2.64 -4.77
C VAL A 365 -3.23 2.79 -3.47
N TRP A 366 -3.77 3.99 -3.20
CA TRP A 366 -4.62 4.22 -2.03
C TRP A 366 -5.96 3.49 -2.14
N PHE A 367 -6.57 3.47 -3.33
CA PHE A 367 -7.79 2.75 -3.60
C PHE A 367 -7.62 1.25 -3.32
N ILE A 368 -6.67 0.58 -3.98
CA ILE A 368 -6.53 -0.87 -3.89
C ILE A 368 -6.15 -1.31 -2.47
N MET A 369 -5.27 -0.57 -1.79
CA MET A 369 -4.96 -0.85 -0.38
C MET A 369 -6.15 -0.65 0.55
N SER A 370 -7.06 0.28 0.22
CA SER A 370 -8.28 0.49 1.02
C SER A 370 -9.33 -0.57 0.72
N GLU A 371 -9.41 -1.04 -0.52
CA GLU A 371 -10.39 -2.03 -0.95
C GLU A 371 -10.09 -3.42 -0.38
N GLU A 372 -8.82 -3.81 -0.37
CA GLU A 372 -8.40 -5.15 0.06
C GLU A 372 -8.23 -5.29 1.58
N ASP A 373 -7.90 -4.22 2.30
CA ASP A 373 -7.87 -4.21 3.77
C ASP A 373 -8.81 -3.15 4.35
N LYS A 374 -10.09 -3.51 4.47
CA LYS A 374 -11.13 -2.68 5.09
C LYS A 374 -11.06 -2.65 6.63
N ARG A 375 -10.12 -3.36 7.26
CA ARG A 375 -9.83 -3.30 8.70
C ARG A 375 -8.82 -2.21 9.02
N HIS A 376 -7.94 -1.87 8.08
CA HIS A 376 -6.90 -0.87 8.28
C HIS A 376 -7.49 0.51 8.64
N PRO A 377 -6.98 1.22 9.66
CA PRO A 377 -7.55 2.51 10.08
C PRO A 377 -7.62 3.58 8.99
N ARG A 378 -6.72 3.53 8.00
CA ARG A 378 -6.74 4.42 6.82
C ARG A 378 -7.86 4.06 5.86
N SER A 379 -8.11 2.78 5.63
CA SER A 379 -9.20 2.29 4.79
C SER A 379 -10.56 2.68 5.38
N ILE A 380 -10.73 2.51 6.70
CA ILE A 380 -11.96 2.95 7.38
C ILE A 380 -12.20 4.45 7.17
N GLU A 381 -11.16 5.28 7.25
CA GLU A 381 -11.27 6.71 6.95
C GLU A 381 -11.57 6.98 5.46
N TYR A 382 -11.00 6.19 4.54
CA TYR A 382 -11.21 6.29 3.10
C TYR A 382 -12.68 6.05 2.75
N TRP A 383 -13.22 4.90 3.15
CA TRP A 383 -14.60 4.53 2.85
C TRP A 383 -15.62 5.37 3.59
N PHE A 384 -15.34 5.75 4.84
CA PHE A 384 -16.21 6.68 5.57
C PHE A 384 -16.34 8.03 4.84
N ARG A 385 -15.23 8.59 4.33
CA ARG A 385 -15.26 9.83 3.53
C ARG A 385 -16.08 9.69 2.25
N CYS A 386 -16.03 8.53 1.61
CA CYS A 386 -16.85 8.26 0.42
C CYS A 386 -18.33 8.12 0.78
N MET A 387 -18.66 7.47 1.90
CA MET A 387 -20.05 7.25 2.33
C MET A 387 -20.71 8.49 2.97
N ASP A 388 -19.92 9.36 3.60
CA ASP A 388 -20.36 10.65 4.15
C ASP A 388 -20.55 11.64 2.98
N ILE A 389 -21.77 11.71 2.45
CA ILE A 389 -22.12 12.47 1.25
C ILE A 389 -22.12 13.96 1.56
N ASP A 390 -22.68 14.35 2.71
CA ASP A 390 -22.80 15.74 3.11
C ASP A 390 -21.59 16.28 3.90
N GLY A 391 -20.72 15.40 4.39
CA GLY A 391 -19.51 15.75 5.11
C GLY A 391 -19.76 16.19 6.56
N ASP A 392 -20.91 15.84 7.15
CA ASP A 392 -21.27 16.21 8.53
C ASP A 392 -20.52 15.40 9.61
N GLY A 393 -19.79 14.34 9.19
CA GLY A 393 -19.02 13.46 10.06
C GLY A 393 -19.81 12.28 10.62
N TYR A 394 -21.01 12.01 10.09
CA TYR A 394 -21.87 10.88 10.44
C TYR A 394 -22.49 10.25 9.20
N LEU A 395 -22.65 8.93 9.20
CA LEU A 395 -23.50 8.24 8.23
C LEU A 395 -24.93 8.22 8.77
N SER A 396 -25.79 8.96 8.07
CA SER A 396 -27.23 9.02 8.28
C SER A 396 -27.94 7.84 7.61
N MET A 397 -29.19 7.60 8.00
CA MET A 397 -30.02 6.55 7.38
C MET A 397 -30.23 6.77 5.89
N TYR A 398 -30.33 8.04 5.48
CA TYR A 398 -30.47 8.40 4.08
C TYR A 398 -29.25 7.98 3.25
N GLU A 399 -28.03 8.20 3.77
CA GLU A 399 -26.80 7.82 3.06
C GLU A 399 -26.64 6.30 3.01
N LEU A 400 -26.95 5.59 4.09
CA LEU A 400 -26.91 4.13 4.11
C LEU A 400 -27.93 3.53 3.12
N GLU A 401 -29.16 4.05 3.10
CA GLU A 401 -30.20 3.64 2.15
C GLU A 401 -29.77 3.93 0.71
N TYR A 402 -29.16 5.09 0.47
CA TYR A 402 -28.64 5.48 -0.84
C TYR A 402 -27.62 4.47 -1.38
N PHE A 403 -26.66 3.98 -0.60
CA PHE A 403 -25.74 2.96 -1.13
C PHE A 403 -26.42 1.59 -1.26
N TYR A 404 -27.27 1.24 -0.28
CA TYR A 404 -27.93 -0.07 -0.26
C TYR A 404 -28.95 -0.28 -1.39
N GLU A 405 -29.63 0.77 -1.84
CA GLU A 405 -30.60 0.69 -2.95
C GLU A 405 -29.96 0.15 -4.25
N GLU A 406 -28.71 0.54 -4.54
CA GLU A 406 -28.00 -0.02 -5.69
C GLU A 406 -27.61 -1.48 -5.46
N GLN A 407 -27.21 -1.86 -4.24
CA GLN A 407 -26.93 -3.26 -3.91
C GLN A 407 -28.16 -4.15 -4.07
N LEU A 408 -29.34 -3.68 -3.66
CA LEU A 408 -30.62 -4.37 -3.90
C LEU A 408 -30.84 -4.61 -5.38
N THR A 409 -30.72 -3.58 -6.20
CA THR A 409 -30.88 -3.67 -7.65
C THR A 409 -29.91 -4.68 -8.28
N ARG A 410 -28.65 -4.70 -7.82
CA ARG A 410 -27.61 -5.62 -8.31
C ARG A 410 -27.87 -7.07 -7.89
N MET A 411 -28.33 -7.30 -6.65
CA MET A 411 -28.72 -8.63 -6.16
C MET A 411 -29.94 -9.17 -6.91
N GLU A 412 -30.96 -8.32 -7.14
CA GLU A 412 -32.16 -8.68 -7.91
C GLU A 412 -31.81 -9.08 -9.35
N ALA A 413 -30.87 -8.37 -9.98
CA ALA A 413 -30.39 -8.69 -11.33
C ALA A 413 -29.72 -10.07 -11.42
N LEU A 414 -29.15 -10.57 -10.32
CA LEU A 414 -28.57 -11.91 -10.20
C LEU A 414 -29.60 -12.96 -9.71
N GLY A 415 -30.85 -12.56 -9.43
CA GLY A 415 -31.87 -13.44 -8.89
C GLY A 415 -31.64 -13.86 -7.44
N ILE A 416 -30.86 -13.08 -6.68
CA ILE A 416 -30.56 -13.32 -5.27
C ILE A 416 -31.66 -12.70 -4.41
N GLU A 417 -32.14 -13.45 -3.41
CA GLU A 417 -33.13 -12.94 -2.45
C GLU A 417 -32.54 -11.77 -1.65
N THR A 418 -33.24 -10.64 -1.64
CA THR A 418 -32.77 -9.41 -1.01
C THR A 418 -33.36 -9.22 0.37
N LEU A 419 -32.55 -8.66 1.28
CA LEU A 419 -32.99 -8.26 2.61
C LEU A 419 -33.53 -6.82 2.58
N PRO A 420 -34.74 -6.54 3.10
CA PRO A 420 -35.24 -5.17 3.16
C PRO A 420 -34.29 -4.24 3.93
N PHE A 421 -34.19 -2.98 3.51
CA PHE A 421 -33.29 -2.00 4.14
C PHE A 421 -33.51 -1.86 5.65
N SER A 422 -34.76 -1.93 6.13
CA SER A 422 -35.06 -1.86 7.56
C SER A 422 -34.36 -2.95 8.37
N ASP A 423 -34.28 -4.16 7.81
CA ASP A 423 -33.74 -5.33 8.50
C ASP A 423 -32.21 -5.35 8.41
N CYS A 424 -31.67 -5.04 7.23
CA CYS A 424 -30.25 -4.79 7.03
C CYS A 424 -29.74 -3.69 7.98
N LEU A 425 -30.47 -2.58 8.08
CA LEU A 425 -30.11 -1.48 8.95
C LEU A 425 -30.08 -1.91 10.43
N CYS A 426 -31.07 -2.70 10.89
CA CYS A 426 -31.06 -3.21 12.25
C CYS A 426 -29.81 -4.06 12.52
N GLN A 427 -29.48 -4.99 11.61
CA GLN A 427 -28.29 -5.83 11.72
C GLN A 427 -27.00 -4.98 11.77
N MET A 428 -26.86 -4.00 10.88
CA MET A 428 -25.69 -3.13 10.83
C MET A 428 -25.56 -2.27 12.09
N LEU A 429 -26.66 -1.75 12.64
CA LEU A 429 -26.64 -0.96 13.88
C LEU A 429 -26.32 -1.81 15.10
N ASP A 430 -26.81 -3.05 15.16
CA ASP A 430 -26.50 -3.98 16.24
C ASP A 430 -25.03 -4.41 16.22
N MET A 431 -24.45 -4.54 15.02
CA MET A 431 -23.02 -4.83 14.82
C MET A 431 -22.14 -3.62 15.18
N VAL A 432 -22.48 -2.42 14.71
CA VAL A 432 -21.66 -1.21 14.91
C VAL A 432 -21.80 -0.65 16.33
N GLN A 433 -22.98 -0.80 16.94
CA GLN A 433 -23.35 -0.23 18.23
C GLN A 433 -22.98 1.26 18.34
N PRO A 434 -23.58 2.13 17.50
CA PRO A 434 -23.21 3.54 17.47
C PRO A 434 -23.53 4.22 18.79
N LYS A 435 -22.67 5.16 19.20
CA LYS A 435 -22.85 5.89 20.46
C LYS A 435 -24.14 6.74 20.44
N GLN A 436 -24.47 7.30 19.29
CA GLN A 436 -25.70 8.05 19.07
C GLN A 436 -26.65 7.21 18.21
N LYS A 437 -27.89 7.02 18.69
CA LYS A 437 -28.89 6.29 17.93
C LYS A 437 -29.18 7.03 16.62
N GLY A 438 -29.29 6.28 15.52
CA GLY A 438 -29.70 6.82 14.24
C GLY A 438 -28.59 7.45 13.39
N LYS A 439 -27.33 7.48 13.88
CA LYS A 439 -26.18 8.04 13.15
C LYS A 439 -24.91 7.27 13.48
N VAL A 440 -24.14 6.87 12.47
CA VAL A 440 -22.88 6.12 12.65
C VAL A 440 -21.70 7.06 12.46
N SER A 441 -20.85 7.24 13.47
CA SER A 441 -19.62 8.04 13.33
C SER A 441 -18.42 7.20 12.89
N LEU A 442 -17.39 7.85 12.35
CA LEU A 442 -16.10 7.20 12.07
C LEU A 442 -15.49 6.52 13.31
N ALA A 443 -15.71 7.11 14.49
CA ALA A 443 -15.23 6.54 15.76
C ALA A 443 -16.00 5.27 16.17
N ASP A 444 -17.25 5.12 15.72
CA ASP A 444 -18.04 3.90 15.93
C ASP A 444 -17.50 2.77 15.05
N LEU A 445 -17.27 3.01 13.76
CA LEU A 445 -16.70 2.01 12.85
C LEU A 445 -15.31 1.54 13.29
N LYS A 446 -14.42 2.46 13.69
CA LYS A 446 -13.08 2.08 14.21
C LYS A 446 -13.13 1.24 15.49
N ARG A 447 -14.23 1.31 16.24
CA ARG A 447 -14.43 0.58 17.50
C ARG A 447 -15.05 -0.79 17.27
N CYS A 448 -15.95 -0.96 16.30
CA CYS A 448 -16.70 -2.21 16.12
C CYS A 448 -15.87 -3.38 15.58
N LYS A 449 -14.73 -3.12 14.91
CA LYS A 449 -13.82 -4.14 14.32
C LYS A 449 -14.41 -5.01 13.20
N MET A 450 -15.69 -4.87 12.91
CA MET A 450 -16.41 -5.57 11.83
C MET A 450 -16.58 -4.69 10.58
N THR A 451 -15.60 -3.82 10.29
CA THR A 451 -15.70 -2.85 9.19
C THR A 451 -15.73 -3.45 7.78
N PRO A 452 -15.07 -4.59 7.47
CA PRO A 452 -15.22 -5.22 6.16
C PRO A 452 -16.67 -5.56 5.85
N ILE A 453 -17.35 -6.27 6.78
CA ILE A 453 -18.77 -6.64 6.63
C ILE A 453 -19.62 -5.39 6.43
N PHE A 454 -19.46 -4.38 7.29
CA PHE A 454 -20.23 -3.13 7.20
C PHE A 454 -20.10 -2.49 5.80
N PHE A 455 -18.88 -2.31 5.32
CA PHE A 455 -18.64 -1.64 4.05
C PHE A 455 -19.09 -2.48 2.85
N ASP A 456 -18.76 -3.78 2.85
CA ASP A 456 -19.10 -4.67 1.75
C ASP A 456 -20.62 -4.77 1.56
N THR A 457 -21.41 -4.85 2.65
CA THR A 457 -22.88 -4.80 2.60
C THR A 457 -23.43 -3.61 1.81
N PHE A 458 -22.80 -2.44 1.90
CA PHE A 458 -23.31 -1.22 1.26
C PHE A 458 -22.79 -1.00 -0.17
N PHE A 459 -21.65 -1.55 -0.56
CA PHE A 459 -21.10 -1.22 -1.89
C PHE A 459 -20.24 -2.28 -2.59
N ASN A 460 -19.83 -3.37 -1.94
CA ASN A 460 -19.07 -4.45 -2.59
C ASN A 460 -19.91 -5.73 -2.62
N LEU A 461 -20.49 -6.05 -3.77
CA LEU A 461 -21.40 -7.17 -3.91
C LEU A 461 -20.69 -8.53 -3.79
N GLU A 462 -19.53 -8.66 -4.43
CA GLU A 462 -18.78 -9.93 -4.42
C GLU A 462 -18.36 -10.32 -3.00
N LYS A 463 -17.67 -9.41 -2.29
CA LYS A 463 -17.24 -9.64 -0.91
C LYS A 463 -18.41 -9.77 0.05
N TYR A 464 -19.53 -9.08 -0.20
CA TYR A 464 -20.75 -9.26 0.59
C TYR A 464 -21.29 -10.70 0.48
N LEU A 465 -21.37 -11.25 -0.74
CA LEU A 465 -21.83 -12.62 -0.95
C LEU A 465 -20.89 -13.65 -0.30
N ASP A 466 -19.59 -13.38 -0.31
CA ASP A 466 -18.61 -14.22 0.40
C ASP A 466 -18.84 -14.23 1.91
N HIS A 467 -19.16 -13.07 2.52
CA HIS A 467 -19.46 -13.00 3.95
C HIS A 467 -20.74 -13.74 4.32
N GLU A 468 -21.78 -13.65 3.49
CA GLU A 468 -23.06 -14.34 3.71
C GLU A 468 -22.94 -15.87 3.59
N GLN A 469 -22.05 -16.36 2.73
CA GLN A 469 -21.81 -17.80 2.56
C GLN A 469 -20.87 -18.38 3.62
N ARG A 470 -20.12 -17.53 4.33
CA ARG A 470 -19.12 -17.97 5.31
C ARG A 470 -19.79 -18.40 6.61
N ASP A 471 -19.41 -19.58 7.10
CA ASP A 471 -19.92 -20.09 8.39
C ASP A 471 -19.57 -19.11 9.54
N PRO A 472 -20.57 -18.61 10.30
CA PRO A 472 -20.36 -17.72 11.45
C PRO A 472 -19.38 -18.26 12.50
N PHE A 473 -19.16 -19.57 12.54
CA PHE A 473 -18.24 -20.23 13.47
C PHE A 473 -16.83 -20.41 12.92
N ALA A 474 -16.60 -20.32 11.60
CA ALA A 474 -15.28 -20.51 10.99
C ALA A 474 -14.32 -19.34 11.28
N SER A 475 -14.84 -18.15 11.57
CA SER A 475 -14.04 -16.94 11.82
C SER A 475 -13.42 -16.88 13.22
N ARG A 476 -13.87 -17.72 14.16
CA ARG A 476 -13.39 -17.70 15.56
C ARG A 476 -12.06 -18.40 15.78
N ASP A 477 -11.63 -19.25 14.86
CA ASP A 477 -10.36 -19.99 14.97
C ASP A 477 -9.14 -19.18 14.52
N HIS A 478 -9.35 -17.97 13.95
CA HIS A 478 -8.26 -17.10 13.48
C HIS A 478 -7.85 -16.01 14.49
N ASP A 479 -8.63 -15.77 15.55
CA ASP A 479 -8.37 -14.74 16.58
C ASP A 479 -7.32 -15.19 17.65
N GLY A 480 -6.49 -16.20 17.32
CA GLY A 480 -5.60 -16.89 18.25
C GLY A 480 -4.12 -16.49 18.14
N ASP A 481 -3.71 -15.46 18.90
CA ASP A 481 -2.36 -15.22 19.47
C ASP A 481 -1.12 -15.41 18.53
N GLY A 482 -1.29 -15.22 17.22
CA GLY A 482 -0.22 -15.03 16.25
C GLY A 482 -0.14 -13.58 15.80
N MET A 483 1.01 -13.14 15.26
CA MET A 483 1.02 -11.92 14.44
C MET A 483 0.13 -12.18 13.23
N GLU A 484 -1.15 -11.79 13.32
CA GLU A 484 -2.10 -11.91 12.21
C GLU A 484 -1.54 -11.14 11.02
N ILE A 485 -1.24 -11.87 9.95
CA ILE A 485 -0.91 -11.31 8.64
C ILE A 485 -2.07 -10.42 8.23
N SER A 486 -1.78 -9.17 7.83
CA SER A 486 -2.84 -8.24 7.44
C SER A 486 -3.60 -8.75 6.21
N ASP A 487 -4.85 -8.33 6.05
CA ASP A 487 -5.66 -8.72 4.89
C ASP A 487 -4.98 -8.29 3.58
N TRP A 488 -4.30 -7.12 3.59
CA TRP A 488 -3.47 -6.65 2.47
C TRP A 488 -2.30 -7.58 2.17
N ASP A 489 -1.52 -7.96 3.19
CA ASP A 489 -0.33 -8.80 2.99
C ASP A 489 -0.72 -10.20 2.49
N ARG A 490 -1.85 -10.75 2.97
CA ARG A 490 -2.41 -12.01 2.48
C ARG A 490 -2.83 -11.90 1.01
N TYR A 491 -3.64 -10.90 0.69
CA TYR A 491 -4.08 -10.65 -0.69
C TYR A 491 -2.89 -10.47 -1.64
N ALA A 492 -1.90 -9.66 -1.27
CA ALA A 492 -0.74 -9.40 -2.11
C ALA A 492 0.13 -10.65 -2.32
N ALA A 493 0.25 -11.52 -1.31
CA ALA A 493 0.97 -12.78 -1.45
C ALA A 493 0.22 -13.74 -2.41
N ASP A 494 -1.09 -13.91 -2.22
CA ASP A 494 -1.92 -14.81 -3.02
C ASP A 494 -1.97 -14.36 -4.50
N GLU A 495 -2.20 -13.07 -4.75
CA GLU A 495 -2.23 -12.50 -6.11
C GLU A 495 -0.85 -12.55 -6.78
N TYR A 496 0.23 -12.33 -6.03
CA TYR A 496 1.57 -12.44 -6.59
C TYR A 496 1.86 -13.88 -7.02
N GLU A 497 1.48 -14.87 -6.22
CA GLU A 497 1.63 -16.28 -6.57
C GLU A 497 0.84 -16.63 -7.83
N LEU A 498 -0.39 -16.13 -7.97
CA LEU A 498 -1.22 -16.33 -9.16
C LEU A 498 -0.57 -15.71 -10.41
N LEU A 499 -0.13 -14.46 -10.34
CA LEU A 499 0.52 -13.76 -11.46
C LEU A 499 1.79 -14.50 -11.93
N VAL A 500 2.61 -14.99 -10.99
CA VAL A 500 3.80 -15.77 -11.32
C VAL A 500 3.44 -17.12 -11.94
N ALA A 501 2.38 -17.78 -11.46
CA ALA A 501 1.93 -19.06 -12.00
C ALA A 501 1.36 -18.92 -13.43
N GLU A 502 0.61 -17.86 -13.71
CA GLU A 502 0.10 -17.56 -15.04
C GLU A 502 1.25 -17.32 -16.03
N GLU A 503 2.26 -16.53 -15.66
CA GLU A 503 3.45 -16.30 -16.48
C GLU A 503 4.20 -17.59 -16.80
N GLY A 504 4.36 -18.49 -15.83
CA GLY A 504 5.00 -19.80 -16.03
C GLY A 504 4.17 -20.77 -16.90
N ASN A 505 2.85 -20.64 -16.91
CA ASN A 505 1.98 -21.43 -17.77
C ASN A 505 1.98 -20.95 -19.23
N PHE A 506 2.18 -19.65 -19.48
CA PHE A 506 2.40 -19.13 -20.83
C PHE A 506 3.70 -19.65 -21.45
N GLU A 507 4.78 -19.82 -20.67
CA GLU A 507 6.03 -20.44 -21.13
C GLU A 507 5.83 -21.93 -21.47
N ASN A 508 5.08 -22.69 -20.65
CA ASN A 508 4.78 -24.10 -20.94
C ASN A 508 3.84 -24.29 -22.12
N HIS A 509 2.85 -23.39 -22.32
CA HIS A 509 1.99 -23.43 -23.51
C HIS A 509 2.77 -23.12 -24.79
N GLU A 510 3.73 -22.19 -24.76
CA GLU A 510 4.55 -21.88 -25.95
C GLU A 510 5.52 -23.02 -26.29
N LEU A 511 6.03 -23.75 -25.29
CA LEU A 511 6.82 -24.98 -25.49
C LEU A 511 5.97 -26.15 -26.02
N LEU A 512 4.71 -26.27 -25.60
CA LEU A 512 3.77 -27.27 -26.12
C LEU A 512 3.38 -26.99 -27.58
N TYR A 513 3.40 -25.72 -28.01
CA TYR A 513 3.21 -25.32 -29.40
C TYR A 513 4.52 -25.31 -30.22
N SER A 514 5.71 -25.37 -29.60
CA SER A 514 6.99 -25.47 -30.31
C SER A 514 7.41 -26.90 -30.63
N ASP A 515 6.71 -27.91 -30.07
CA ASP A 515 6.95 -29.33 -30.34
C ASP A 515 6.08 -29.88 -31.49
N TYR A 516 5.32 -29.01 -32.16
CA TYR A 516 4.74 -29.31 -33.47
C TYR A 516 5.79 -29.01 -34.55
N ASP A 517 6.66 -29.99 -34.79
CA ASP A 517 7.50 -30.07 -35.99
C ASP A 517 6.60 -30.38 -37.21
N PRO A 518 6.48 -29.50 -38.22
CA PRO A 518 5.65 -29.77 -39.40
C PRO A 518 6.23 -30.83 -40.35
N ASP A 519 7.43 -31.37 -40.08
CA ASP A 519 8.17 -32.22 -41.02
C ASP A 519 8.11 -33.74 -40.72
N ASP A 520 7.34 -34.20 -39.72
CA ASP A 520 7.05 -35.64 -39.51
C ASP A 520 5.67 -35.99 -40.08
N ASP A 521 5.57 -36.08 -41.42
CA ASP A 521 4.40 -36.59 -42.13
C ASP A 521 4.82 -37.74 -43.07
N ASP A 522 4.97 -38.95 -42.51
CA ASP A 522 5.15 -40.18 -43.29
C ASP A 522 3.76 -40.77 -43.63
N LEU A 523 3.26 -40.34 -44.81
CA LEU A 523 2.41 -41.08 -45.74
C LEU A 523 1.17 -41.82 -45.19
N SER A 524 -0.01 -41.26 -45.48
CA SER A 524 -1.16 -42.06 -45.94
C SER A 524 -1.83 -41.38 -47.15
N PRO A 525 -1.81 -42.00 -48.35
CA PRO A 525 -2.29 -41.35 -49.57
C PRO A 525 -3.79 -41.63 -49.74
N ASN A 526 -4.63 -40.62 -49.50
CA ASN A 526 -5.88 -40.39 -50.24
C ASN A 526 -6.57 -39.17 -49.65
N LEU A 527 -6.58 -38.05 -50.38
CA LEU A 527 -7.80 -37.37 -50.86
C LEU A 527 -7.52 -35.91 -51.26
N GLU A 528 -6.86 -35.69 -52.40
CA GLU A 528 -7.01 -34.43 -53.14
C GLU A 528 -8.25 -34.52 -54.04
N LYS A 529 -9.20 -33.61 -53.84
CA LYS A 529 -9.89 -32.82 -54.90
C LYS A 529 -11.13 -32.14 -54.34
N LEU A 530 -11.04 -30.84 -54.06
CA LEU A 530 -11.74 -29.80 -54.82
C LEU A 530 -11.47 -28.43 -54.19
N ALA A 531 -10.67 -27.65 -54.89
CA ALA A 531 -10.34 -26.27 -54.61
C ALA A 531 -11.55 -25.34 -54.79
N ALA A 532 -11.76 -24.43 -53.81
CA ALA A 532 -11.83 -22.95 -53.88
C ALA A 532 -12.52 -22.24 -55.09
N PRO A 533 -12.72 -20.90 -55.08
CA PRO A 533 -13.02 -19.93 -54.01
C PRO A 533 -14.17 -18.94 -54.40
N LEU A 534 -14.56 -18.02 -53.51
CA LEU A 534 -14.46 -16.54 -53.70
C LEU A 534 -15.41 -15.71 -52.81
N ARG A 535 -14.89 -14.53 -52.48
CA ARG A 535 -15.35 -13.48 -51.57
C ARG A 535 -16.42 -12.54 -52.15
N CYS A 536 -17.24 -12.02 -51.23
CA CYS A 536 -17.69 -10.61 -51.05
C CYS A 536 -18.64 -9.95 -52.08
N ARG A 537 -19.82 -9.47 -51.63
CA ARG A 537 -20.13 -8.03 -51.45
C ARG A 537 -21.51 -7.73 -50.87
N THR A 538 -21.58 -6.57 -50.23
CA THR A 538 -22.68 -5.88 -49.55
C THR A 538 -23.84 -5.41 -50.45
N GLY A 539 -25.08 -5.51 -49.92
CA GLY A 539 -26.01 -4.39 -49.79
C GLY A 539 -27.07 -4.09 -50.88
N ARG A 540 -28.32 -4.05 -50.40
CA ARG A 540 -29.47 -3.16 -50.72
C ARG A 540 -30.62 -3.66 -51.63
N THR A 541 -31.81 -3.25 -51.15
CA THR A 541 -33.17 -3.08 -51.75
C THR A 541 -34.10 -4.29 -51.95
N GLY A 542 -35.15 -4.35 -51.11
CA GLY A 542 -36.51 -3.98 -51.54
C GLY A 542 -37.52 -5.10 -51.90
N ARG A 543 -38.50 -5.30 -50.99
CA ARG A 543 -39.98 -5.35 -51.19
C ARG A 543 -40.65 -6.49 -52.00
N LEU A 544 -41.74 -6.99 -51.38
CA LEU A 544 -42.92 -7.74 -51.90
C LEU A 544 -42.65 -9.22 -52.23
N ASP A 545 -43.55 -10.19 -52.09
CA ASP A 545 -44.82 -10.50 -51.38
C ASP A 545 -45.12 -11.96 -51.86
N ASP A 546 -45.75 -12.79 -51.01
CA ASP A 546 -46.52 -14.03 -51.30
C ASP A 546 -45.78 -15.20 -52.04
N ASP A 547 -45.84 -16.48 -51.66
CA ASP A 547 -46.97 -17.42 -51.53
C ASP A 547 -46.54 -18.58 -50.58
N GLU A 548 -47.29 -18.91 -49.52
CA GLU A 548 -48.32 -19.97 -49.50
C GLU A 548 -47.82 -21.38 -49.84
N TYR A 549 -47.72 -22.27 -48.84
CA TYR A 549 -48.27 -23.64 -48.90
C TYR A 549 -48.39 -24.22 -47.47
N ASP A 550 -49.65 -24.40 -47.10
CA ASP A 550 -50.18 -25.03 -45.89
C ASP A 550 -50.09 -26.56 -46.00
N TYR A 551 -49.77 -27.24 -44.90
CA TYR A 551 -50.16 -28.64 -44.69
C TYR A 551 -50.52 -28.84 -43.21
N ALA A 552 -51.82 -28.94 -42.97
CA ALA A 552 -52.49 -29.54 -41.81
C ALA A 552 -51.96 -30.98 -41.55
N GLU A 553 -52.13 -31.66 -40.41
CA GLU A 553 -53.14 -31.57 -39.36
C GLU A 553 -52.77 -32.52 -38.19
N SER A 554 -53.30 -32.21 -37.00
CA SER A 554 -53.72 -33.11 -35.89
C SER A 554 -52.67 -33.91 -35.11
N ASP A 555 -52.41 -33.56 -33.84
CA ASP A 555 -53.19 -33.89 -32.63
C ASP A 555 -53.25 -35.40 -32.30
N THR A 556 -52.71 -35.79 -31.15
CA THR A 556 -53.52 -36.23 -30.01
C THR A 556 -52.65 -36.64 -28.81
N ASP A 557 -52.82 -35.88 -27.73
CA ASP A 557 -52.64 -36.32 -26.34
C ASP A 557 -53.56 -37.51 -26.02
N TYR A 558 -53.17 -38.39 -25.09
CA TYR A 558 -53.85 -38.53 -23.80
C TYR A 558 -53.36 -39.69 -22.90
N HIS A 559 -53.25 -39.33 -21.61
CA HIS A 559 -53.59 -40.07 -20.38
C HIS A 559 -52.68 -41.23 -19.93
N TYR A 560 -52.37 -41.40 -18.64
CA TYR A 560 -53.01 -40.95 -17.38
C TYR A 560 -51.96 -40.62 -16.31
#